data_AF-A0A3D4DU58-F1
#
_entry.id   AF-A0A3D4DU58-F1
#
_cell.length_a   1.000
_cell.length_b   1.000
_cell.length_c   1.000
_cell.angle_alpha   90.00
_cell.angle_beta   90.00
_cell.angle_gamma   90.00
#
_symmetry.space_group_name_H-M   'P 1'
#
loop_
_entity.id
_entity.type
_entity.pdbx_description
1 polymer ?
#
loop_
_entity_poly.entity_id
_entity_poly.type
_entity_poly.pdbx_seq_one_letter_code
_entity_poly.pdbx_strand_id
1 'polypeptide(L)'
;MPCGNGFALRGGAAEIPCADTASVTLTVLPVPANRGGFGLDIDDNADPAAIIVLEDAAARRAGQASRLRAQFGLTAWEACVALECLKGGTREQLADRLDVSDSTVRTHLTRIYEKPGPREKPS
;
A
#
# COMPACT_ATOMS: atom_id res chain seq x y z
N MET A 1 35.88 31.42 4.21
CA MET A 1 34.82 30.50 4.65
C MET A 1 33.48 31.21 4.52
N PRO A 2 32.53 30.75 3.68
CA PRO A 2 31.15 31.15 3.81
C PRO A 2 30.33 30.03 4.48
N CYS A 3 29.50 30.45 5.42
CA CYS A 3 28.62 29.64 6.25
C CYS A 3 27.47 29.04 5.41
N GLY A 4 27.08 27.81 5.77
CA GLY A 4 26.05 27.03 5.08
C GLY A 4 24.66 27.63 5.19
N ASN A 5 24.01 27.83 4.04
CA ASN A 5 22.57 27.98 3.93
C ASN A 5 21.95 26.60 3.78
N GLY A 6 21.49 26.04 4.90
CA GLY A 6 20.65 24.84 4.90
C GLY A 6 19.29 25.19 4.32
N PHE A 7 19.10 24.98 3.02
CA PHE A 7 17.75 24.83 2.47
C PHE A 7 17.12 23.61 3.16
N ALA A 8 16.13 23.85 4.01
CA ALA A 8 15.30 22.78 4.53
C ALA A 8 14.56 22.17 3.33
N LEU A 9 15.08 21.06 2.80
CA LEU A 9 14.48 20.33 1.71
C LEU A 9 13.07 19.90 2.14
N ARG A 10 12.04 20.56 1.60
CA ARG A 10 10.63 20.27 1.93
C ARG A 10 10.09 19.23 0.96
N GLY A 11 10.02 17.98 1.42
CA GLY A 11 9.16 16.98 0.81
C GLY A 11 7.70 17.16 1.19
N GLY A 12 6.82 16.34 0.63
CA GLY A 12 5.40 16.36 0.95
C GLY A 12 4.64 15.22 0.29
N ALA A 13 3.48 14.91 0.84
CA ALA A 13 2.54 13.97 0.25
C ALA A 13 1.26 14.72 -0.17
N ALA A 14 0.73 14.38 -1.34
CA ALA A 14 -0.53 14.88 -1.84
C ALA A 14 -1.38 13.70 -2.33
N GLU A 15 -2.67 13.72 -2.02
CA GLU A 15 -3.61 12.79 -2.59
C GLU A 15 -4.16 13.38 -3.89
N ILE A 16 -3.98 12.65 -4.98
CA ILE A 16 -4.45 13.03 -6.30
C ILE A 16 -5.70 12.20 -6.60
N PRO A 17 -6.88 12.82 -6.69
CA PRO A 17 -8.07 12.13 -7.17
C PRO A 17 -7.88 11.81 -8.66
N CYS A 18 -8.04 10.55 -9.03
CA CYS A 18 -8.11 10.12 -10.43
C CYS A 18 -9.59 10.00 -10.82
N ALA A 19 -9.95 10.47 -12.02
CA ALA A 19 -11.34 10.48 -12.48
C ALA A 19 -11.98 9.08 -12.55
N ASP A 20 -11.18 8.05 -12.85
CA ASP A 20 -11.65 6.69 -13.13
C ASP A 20 -11.06 5.60 -12.20
N THR A 21 -10.22 5.96 -11.21
CA THR A 21 -9.57 4.99 -10.31
C THR A 21 -9.56 5.45 -8.87
N ALA A 22 -9.22 4.53 -7.94
CA ALA A 22 -8.94 4.91 -6.56
C ALA A 22 -7.85 5.99 -6.51
N SER A 23 -7.92 6.86 -5.49
CA SER A 23 -6.97 7.94 -5.30
C SER A 23 -5.51 7.46 -5.31
N VAL A 24 -4.65 8.27 -5.92
CA VAL A 24 -3.21 8.02 -5.97
C VAL A 24 -2.55 8.94 -4.95
N THR A 25 -1.69 8.40 -4.10
CA THR A 25 -0.85 9.23 -3.23
C THR A 25 0.47 9.54 -3.93
N LEU A 26 0.74 10.82 -4.15
CA LEU A 26 2.00 11.37 -4.63
C LEU A 26 2.87 11.75 -3.45
N THR A 27 4.00 11.10 -3.26
CA THR A 27 5.01 11.52 -2.27
C THR A 27 6.24 12.06 -2.99
N VAL A 28 6.61 13.29 -2.69
CA VAL A 28 7.81 13.95 -3.22
C VAL A 28 8.87 13.96 -2.13
N LEU A 29 9.97 13.27 -2.38
CA LEU A 29 11.13 13.20 -1.51
C LEU A 29 12.29 13.92 -2.18
N PRO A 30 12.75 15.06 -1.63
CA PRO A 30 13.90 15.76 -2.19
C PRO A 30 15.16 14.91 -2.05
N VAL A 31 15.97 14.86 -3.11
CA VAL A 31 17.26 14.14 -3.10
C VAL A 31 18.34 15.10 -2.59
N PRO A 32 19.02 14.81 -1.46
CA PRO A 32 20.11 15.64 -0.98
C PRO A 32 21.27 15.63 -1.99
N ALA A 33 21.96 16.77 -2.13
CA ALA A 33 23.04 16.97 -3.10
C ALA A 33 24.28 16.07 -2.89
N ASN A 34 24.39 15.41 -1.73
CA ASN A 34 25.49 14.48 -1.44
C ASN A 34 25.05 13.03 -1.78
N ARG A 35 25.17 12.66 -3.05
CA ARG A 35 24.40 11.62 -3.77
C ARG A 35 24.94 10.19 -3.67
N GLY A 36 25.45 9.76 -2.51
CA GLY A 36 25.95 8.38 -2.34
C GLY A 36 24.90 7.32 -1.98
N GLY A 37 23.67 7.71 -1.64
CA GLY A 37 22.73 6.84 -0.90
C GLY A 37 21.67 6.09 -1.71
N PHE A 38 21.44 6.46 -2.98
CA PHE A 38 20.30 5.96 -3.75
C PHE A 38 20.67 5.14 -5.00
N GLY A 39 21.96 4.96 -5.29
CA GLY A 39 22.41 4.18 -6.46
C GLY A 39 21.97 4.76 -7.81
N LEU A 40 21.67 6.06 -7.85
CA LEU A 40 21.29 6.79 -9.06
C LEU A 40 22.49 7.60 -9.52
N ASP A 41 22.91 7.45 -10.78
CA ASP A 41 23.93 8.29 -11.42
C ASP A 41 23.33 9.68 -11.71
N ILE A 42 23.16 10.47 -10.66
CA ILE A 42 22.74 11.87 -10.77
C ILE A 42 24.01 12.70 -10.59
N ASP A 43 24.45 13.40 -11.64
CA ASP A 43 25.72 14.15 -11.65
C ASP A 43 25.89 15.03 -10.40
N ASP A 44 27.10 15.13 -9.82
CA ASP A 44 27.38 15.96 -8.63
C ASP A 44 27.20 17.47 -8.90
N ASN A 45 27.16 17.87 -10.16
CA ASN A 45 26.80 19.23 -10.60
C ASN A 45 25.29 19.40 -10.90
N ALA A 46 24.48 18.35 -10.68
CA ALA A 46 23.10 18.33 -11.15
C ALA A 46 22.18 19.20 -10.29
N ASP A 47 21.33 19.92 -11.01
CA ASP A 47 20.15 20.66 -10.57
C ASP A 47 19.36 19.94 -9.46
N PRO A 48 18.58 20.68 -8.65
CA PRO A 48 17.73 20.11 -7.60
C PRO A 48 16.88 18.95 -8.14
N ALA A 49 17.02 17.77 -7.52
CA ALA A 49 16.33 16.55 -7.90
C ALA A 49 15.37 16.07 -6.80
N ALA A 50 14.31 15.37 -7.19
CA ALA A 50 13.36 14.75 -6.26
C ALA A 50 12.97 13.35 -6.73
N ILE A 51 12.79 12.43 -5.79
CA ILE A 51 12.16 11.13 -6.02
C ILE A 51 10.65 11.33 -5.86
N ILE A 52 9.92 10.87 -6.87
CA ILE A 52 8.46 10.88 -6.86
C ILE A 52 7.98 9.45 -6.70
N VAL A 53 7.26 9.18 -5.62
CA VAL A 53 6.60 7.90 -5.38
C VAL A 53 5.10 8.07 -5.64
N LEU A 54 4.58 7.25 -6.54
CA LEU A 54 3.15 7.18 -6.85
C LEU A 54 2.60 5.89 -6.27
N GLU A 55 1.68 5.99 -5.31
CA GLU A 55 0.99 4.84 -4.73
C GLU A 55 -0.47 4.80 -5.19
N ASP A 56 -0.81 3.82 -6.03
CA ASP A 56 -2.18 3.51 -6.39
C ASP A 56 -2.82 2.61 -5.32
N ALA A 57 -3.82 3.15 -4.61
CA ALA A 57 -4.50 2.44 -3.55
C ALA A 57 -5.28 1.20 -4.04
N ALA A 58 -5.78 1.18 -5.27
CA ALA A 58 -6.44 0.01 -5.87
C ALA A 58 -5.41 -1.07 -6.22
N ALA A 59 -4.33 -0.71 -6.90
CA ALA A 59 -3.25 -1.65 -7.22
C ALA A 59 -2.62 -2.25 -5.96
N ARG A 60 -2.41 -1.43 -4.91
CA ARG A 60 -1.89 -1.89 -3.62
C ARG A 60 -2.81 -2.93 -2.98
N ARG A 61 -4.13 -2.69 -2.94
CA ARG A 61 -5.11 -3.65 -2.40
C ARG A 61 -5.11 -4.95 -3.20
N ALA A 62 -5.10 -4.88 -4.52
CA ALA A 62 -5.04 -6.06 -5.38
C ALA A 62 -3.75 -6.90 -5.14
N GLY A 63 -2.61 -6.23 -4.97
CA GLY A 63 -1.35 -6.88 -4.61
C GLY A 63 -1.36 -7.54 -3.23
N GLN A 64 -1.94 -6.88 -2.22
CA GLN A 64 -2.10 -7.44 -0.88
C GLN A 64 -3.03 -8.66 -0.88
N ALA A 65 -4.16 -8.59 -1.60
CA ALA A 65 -5.08 -9.71 -1.76
C ALA A 65 -4.35 -10.91 -2.40
N SER A 66 -3.60 -10.66 -3.47
CA SER A 66 -2.83 -11.70 -4.17
C SER A 66 -1.77 -12.36 -3.27
N ARG A 67 -1.09 -11.58 -2.42
CA ARG A 67 -0.13 -12.10 -1.43
C ARG A 67 -0.82 -12.97 -0.37
N LEU A 68 -1.95 -12.52 0.17
CA LEU A 68 -2.75 -13.29 1.14
C LEU A 68 -3.23 -14.61 0.53
N ARG A 69 -3.68 -14.61 -0.72
CA ARG A 69 -4.06 -15.84 -1.45
C ARG A 69 -2.89 -16.80 -1.58
N ALA A 70 -1.73 -16.31 -2.00
CA ALA A 70 -0.54 -17.15 -2.17
C ALA A 70 -0.03 -17.72 -0.85
N GLN A 71 -0.06 -16.93 0.23
CA GLN A 71 0.48 -17.32 1.52
C GLN A 71 -0.47 -18.20 2.33
N PHE A 72 -1.78 -17.98 2.27
CA PHE A 72 -2.76 -18.70 3.10
C PHE A 72 -3.68 -19.65 2.31
N GLY A 73 -3.47 -19.78 1.00
CA GLY A 73 -4.36 -20.58 0.14
C GLY A 73 -5.79 -20.04 0.10
N LEU A 74 -5.96 -18.73 0.25
CA LEU A 74 -7.27 -18.08 0.24
C LEU A 74 -7.83 -17.99 -1.18
N THR A 75 -9.15 -18.09 -1.28
CA THR A 75 -9.89 -17.74 -2.50
C THR A 75 -9.91 -16.22 -2.70
N ALA A 76 -10.34 -15.76 -3.88
CA ALA A 76 -10.42 -14.33 -4.20
C ALA A 76 -11.25 -13.56 -3.16
N TRP A 77 -12.41 -14.13 -2.84
CA TRP A 77 -13.38 -13.55 -1.93
C TRP A 77 -12.85 -13.52 -0.49
N GLU A 78 -12.26 -14.61 -0.01
CA GLU A 78 -11.72 -14.70 1.34
C GLU A 78 -10.56 -13.72 1.58
N ALA A 79 -9.70 -13.50 0.58
CA ALA A 79 -8.66 -12.49 0.68
C ALA A 79 -9.23 -11.07 0.74
N CYS A 80 -10.33 -10.81 0.03
CA CYS A 80 -11.04 -9.52 0.09
C CYS A 80 -11.64 -9.30 1.50
N VAL A 81 -12.34 -10.31 2.03
CA VAL A 81 -12.89 -10.29 3.40
C VAL A 81 -11.79 -10.07 4.44
N ALA A 82 -10.66 -10.79 4.34
CA ALA A 82 -9.54 -10.64 5.25
C ALA A 82 -8.93 -9.22 5.20
N LEU A 83 -8.82 -8.61 4.02
CA LEU A 83 -8.36 -7.22 3.90
C LEU A 83 -9.32 -6.22 4.54
N GLU A 84 -10.64 -6.42 4.40
CA GLU A 84 -11.62 -5.58 5.07
C GLU A 84 -11.58 -5.75 6.59
N CYS A 85 -11.34 -6.97 7.09
CA CYS A 85 -11.17 -7.21 8.52
C CYS A 85 -9.95 -6.46 9.10
N LEU A 86 -8.86 -6.35 8.33
CA LEU A 86 -7.67 -5.59 8.76
C LEU A 86 -7.92 -4.08 8.91
N LYS A 87 -8.96 -3.54 8.27
CA LYS A 87 -9.38 -2.13 8.49
C LYS A 87 -10.11 -1.94 9.83
N GLY A 88 -10.50 -3.02 10.50
CA GLY A 88 -11.32 -2.99 11.71
C GLY A 88 -12.79 -2.61 11.44
N GLY A 89 -13.60 -2.73 12.48
CA GLY A 89 -15.04 -2.43 12.45
C GLY A 89 -15.89 -3.59 12.99
N THR A 90 -17.20 -3.35 13.13
CA THR A 90 -18.16 -4.41 13.49
C THR A 90 -18.48 -5.28 12.28
N ARG A 91 -19.10 -6.44 12.52
CA ARG A 91 -19.47 -7.37 11.44
C ARG A 91 -20.52 -6.78 10.51
N GLU A 92 -21.43 -5.95 11.02
CA GLU A 92 -22.39 -5.20 10.19
C GLU A 92 -21.66 -4.24 9.25
N GLN A 93 -20.68 -3.48 9.76
CA GLN A 93 -19.89 -2.57 8.93
C GLN A 93 -19.07 -3.30 7.86
N LEU A 94 -18.64 -4.53 8.15
CA LEU A 94 -17.94 -5.38 7.18
C LEU A 94 -18.90 -5.88 6.08
N ALA A 95 -20.11 -6.29 6.48
CA ALA A 95 -21.19 -6.72 5.60
C ALA A 95 -21.62 -5.59 4.66
N ASP A 96 -21.80 -4.38 5.19
CA ASP A 96 -22.13 -3.17 4.42
C ASP A 96 -21.04 -2.81 3.40
N ARG A 97 -19.75 -2.91 3.78
CA ARG A 97 -18.62 -2.60 2.87
C ARG A 97 -18.45 -3.62 1.74
N LEU A 98 -18.91 -4.86 1.97
CA LEU A 98 -18.80 -5.97 1.01
C LEU A 98 -20.09 -6.22 0.23
N ASP A 99 -21.16 -5.46 0.50
CA ASP A 99 -22.50 -5.60 -0.09
C ASP A 99 -23.06 -7.04 0.03
N VAL A 100 -22.90 -7.65 1.21
CA VAL A 100 -23.36 -9.01 1.52
C VAL A 100 -24.05 -9.09 2.87
N SER A 101 -24.85 -10.13 3.12
CA SER A 101 -25.50 -10.33 4.43
C SER A 101 -24.50 -10.74 5.52
N ASP A 102 -24.78 -10.40 6.80
CA ASP A 102 -23.95 -10.86 7.94
C ASP A 102 -23.84 -12.39 7.99
N SER A 103 -24.89 -13.12 7.60
CA SER A 103 -24.87 -14.59 7.51
C SER A 103 -23.85 -15.11 6.50
N THR A 104 -23.65 -14.38 5.39
CA THR A 104 -22.67 -14.69 4.35
C THR A 104 -21.26 -14.39 4.85
N VAL A 105 -21.07 -13.23 5.49
CA VAL A 105 -19.79 -12.86 6.13
C VAL A 105 -19.39 -13.90 7.18
N ARG A 106 -20.31 -14.34 8.04
CA ARG A 106 -20.06 -15.36 9.07
C ARG A 106 -19.54 -16.66 8.48
N THR A 107 -20.17 -17.12 7.40
CA THR A 107 -19.81 -18.37 6.72
C THR A 107 -18.40 -18.28 6.13
N HIS A 108 -18.06 -17.15 5.51
CA HIS A 108 -16.74 -16.93 4.94
C HIS A 108 -15.65 -16.77 6.00
N LEU A 109 -15.92 -16.05 7.09
CA LEU A 109 -14.97 -15.93 8.20
C LEU A 109 -14.67 -17.28 8.84
N THR A 110 -15.70 -18.10 9.05
CA THR A 110 -15.51 -19.45 9.60
C THR A 110 -14.56 -20.28 8.72
N ARG A 111 -14.77 -20.26 7.40
CA ARG A 111 -13.90 -20.94 6.44
C ARG A 111 -12.48 -20.36 6.39
N ILE A 112 -12.32 -19.05 6.56
CA ILE A 112 -11.01 -18.41 6.65
C ILE A 112 -10.26 -18.89 7.89
N TYR A 113 -10.92 -18.96 9.05
CA TYR A 113 -10.31 -19.43 10.29
C TYR A 113 -10.02 -20.95 10.28
N GLU A 114 -10.80 -21.73 9.53
CA GLU A 114 -10.55 -23.16 9.34
C GLU A 114 -9.40 -23.45 8.37
N LYS A 115 -8.98 -22.48 7.57
CA LYS A 115 -7.87 -22.68 6.64
C LYS A 115 -6.55 -22.73 7.39
N PRO A 116 -5.68 -23.72 7.07
CA PRO A 116 -4.37 -23.84 7.70
C PRO A 116 -3.58 -22.55 7.47
N GLY A 117 -2.78 -22.19 8.48
CA GLY A 117 -2.01 -20.95 8.53
C GLY A 117 -1.01 -20.76 7.37
N PRO A 118 -0.19 -19.70 7.42
CA PRO A 118 0.68 -19.32 6.33
C PRO A 118 1.51 -20.51 5.83
N ARG A 119 1.36 -20.87 4.56
CA ARG A 119 2.23 -21.81 3.86
C ARG A 119 3.51 -21.06 3.55
N GLU A 120 4.62 -21.54 4.10
CA GLU A 120 5.96 -21.06 3.75
C GLU A 120 6.16 -21.26 2.24
N LYS A 121 6.50 -20.18 1.53
CA LYS A 121 6.88 -20.30 0.13
C LYS A 121 8.24 -21.00 0.08
N PRO A 122 8.44 -22.05 -0.73
CA PRO A 122 9.78 -22.57 -0.96
C PRO A 122 10.62 -21.44 -1.58
N SER A 123 11.71 -21.11 -0.89
CA SER A 123 12.77 -20.19 -1.28
C SER A 123 13.45 -20.61 -2.58
#